data_AF-A0A5C7S4K2-F1
#
_entry.id   AF-A0A5C7S4K2-F1
#
_cell.length_a   1.000
_cell.length_b   1.000
_cell.length_c   1.000
_cell.angle_alpha   90.00
_cell.angle_beta   90.00
_cell.angle_gamma   90.00
#
_symmetry.space_group_name_H-M   'P 1'
#
loop_
_entity.id
_entity.type
_entity.pdbx_description
1 polymer ?
#
loop_
_entity_poly.entity_id
_entity_poly.type
_entity_poly.pdbx_seq_one_letter_code
_entity_poly.pdbx_strand_id
1 'polypeptide(L)'
;MTGTMSERKAALLLASLHPCDRRYLLARLPKTSADAIRATGGRLRRLGWPARLLARELLGDDLRTVTAPSAPTVERIVALSDALSPAWFARVLCAWPNLDRDFCIALLDPAIAVAVRSELDRIGALPDNIAEAIAAEVVAAKPACGEA
;
A
#
# COMPACT_ATOMS: atom_id res chain seq x y z
N MET A 1 -29.26 12.91 11.27
CA MET A 1 -28.41 11.73 11.54
C MET A 1 -27.31 11.66 10.48
N THR A 2 -26.09 11.98 10.90
CA THR A 2 -24.86 12.02 10.11
C THR A 2 -24.35 10.60 9.88
N GLY A 3 -24.37 10.11 8.64
CA GLY A 3 -23.72 8.83 8.30
C GLY A 3 -22.23 8.89 8.66
N THR A 4 -21.65 7.76 9.08
CA THR A 4 -20.25 7.67 9.50
C THR A 4 -19.31 8.05 8.34
N MET A 5 -18.08 8.48 8.64
CA MET A 5 -17.11 8.84 7.60
C MET A 5 -16.88 7.68 6.61
N SER A 6 -16.87 6.44 7.14
CA SER A 6 -16.76 5.20 6.37
C SER A 6 -17.93 4.99 5.40
N GLU A 7 -19.17 5.27 5.82
CA GLU A 7 -20.35 5.19 4.94
C GLU A 7 -20.34 6.24 3.83
N ARG A 8 -19.82 7.44 4.11
CA ARG A 8 -19.67 8.49 3.09
C ARG A 8 -18.59 8.13 2.08
N LYS A 9 -17.44 7.63 2.53
CA LYS A 9 -16.38 7.09 1.66
C LYS A 9 -16.92 5.96 0.77
N ALA A 10 -17.60 4.98 1.37
CA ALA A 10 -18.21 3.86 0.64
C ALA A 10 -19.27 4.31 -0.37
N ALA A 11 -20.12 5.28 -0.01
CA ALA A 11 -21.12 5.83 -0.93
C ALA A 11 -20.49 6.57 -2.12
N LEU A 12 -19.38 7.26 -1.90
CA LEU A 12 -18.66 8.02 -2.91
C LEU A 12 -17.87 7.09 -3.86
N LEU A 13 -17.26 6.04 -3.31
CA LEU A 13 -16.68 4.90 -4.04
C LEU A 13 -17.71 4.21 -4.94
N LEU A 14 -18.85 3.81 -4.39
CA LEU A 14 -19.91 3.15 -5.17
C LEU A 14 -20.53 4.07 -6.22
N ALA A 15 -20.44 5.39 -6.04
CA ALA A 15 -20.91 6.37 -7.03
C ALA A 15 -19.93 6.54 -8.20
N SER A 16 -18.64 6.22 -8.04
CA SER A 16 -17.65 6.29 -9.12
C SER A 16 -17.61 5.03 -10.00
N LEU A 17 -18.14 3.91 -9.49
CA LEU A 17 -18.21 2.60 -10.15
C LEU A 17 -19.36 2.49 -11.17
N HIS A 18 -19.24 1.52 -12.08
CA HIS A 18 -20.28 1.20 -13.06
C HIS A 18 -21.57 0.73 -12.35
N PRO A 19 -22.79 1.02 -12.88
CA PRO A 19 -24.05 0.64 -12.23
C PRO A 19 -24.20 -0.85 -11.93
N CYS A 20 -23.61 -1.73 -12.76
CA CYS A 20 -23.62 -3.18 -12.55
C CYS A 20 -22.78 -3.57 -11.31
N ASP A 21 -21.55 -3.07 -11.21
CA ASP A 21 -20.64 -3.36 -10.09
C ASP A 21 -21.20 -2.81 -8.78
N ARG A 22 -21.81 -1.62 -8.83
CA ARG A 22 -22.51 -1.03 -7.69
C ARG A 22 -23.64 -1.92 -7.17
N ARG A 23 -24.47 -2.48 -8.06
CA ARG A 23 -25.57 -3.39 -7.67
C ARG A 23 -25.02 -4.67 -7.07
N TYR A 24 -23.98 -5.22 -7.68
CA TYR A 24 -23.31 -6.42 -7.21
C TYR A 24 -22.72 -6.25 -5.80
N LEU A 25 -22.00 -5.16 -5.55
CA LEU A 25 -21.38 -4.88 -4.25
C LEU A 25 -22.42 -4.56 -3.16
N LEU A 26 -23.48 -3.82 -3.50
CA LEU A 26 -24.58 -3.53 -2.56
C LEU A 26 -25.38 -4.78 -2.18
N ALA A 27 -25.45 -5.79 -3.04
CA ALA A 27 -26.13 -7.05 -2.76
C ALA A 27 -25.35 -7.94 -1.77
N ARG A 28 -24.04 -7.76 -1.65
CA ARG A 28 -23.16 -8.53 -0.75
C ARG A 28 -22.95 -7.88 0.63
N LEU A 29 -23.47 -6.67 0.82
CA LEU A 29 -23.40 -5.95 2.09
C LEU A 29 -24.59 -6.29 3.01
N PRO A 30 -24.42 -6.23 4.34
CA PRO A 30 -25.53 -6.30 5.29
C PRO A 30 -26.60 -5.25 4.95
N LYS A 31 -27.89 -5.62 5.03
CA LYS A 31 -29.02 -4.76 4.60
C LYS A 31 -28.97 -3.37 5.23
N THR A 32 -28.69 -3.29 6.52
CA THR A 32 -28.58 -2.03 7.29
C THR A 32 -27.51 -1.10 6.71
N SER A 33 -26.32 -1.64 6.42
CA SER A 33 -25.22 -0.89 5.81
C SER A 33 -25.53 -0.48 4.37
N ALA A 34 -26.15 -1.39 3.58
CA ALA A 34 -26.52 -1.11 2.21
C ALA A 34 -27.56 0.02 2.10
N ASP A 35 -28.52 0.09 3.02
CA ASP A 35 -29.53 1.14 3.07
C ASP A 35 -28.93 2.50 3.46
N ALA A 36 -28.05 2.54 4.46
CA ALA A 36 -27.34 3.76 4.86
C ALA A 36 -26.47 4.32 3.72
N ILE A 37 -25.78 3.44 3.00
CA ILE A 37 -24.93 3.80 1.85
C ILE A 37 -25.78 4.28 0.66
N ARG A 38 -26.93 3.66 0.37
CA ARG A 38 -27.87 4.13 -0.67
C ARG A 38 -28.44 5.50 -0.36
N ALA A 39 -28.85 5.75 0.89
CA ALA A 39 -29.37 7.04 1.33
C ALA A 39 -28.31 8.15 1.19
N THR A 40 -27.06 7.85 1.54
CA THR A 40 -25.93 8.78 1.42
C THR A 40 -25.54 9.02 -0.04
N GLY A 41 -25.50 7.98 -0.87
CA GLY A 41 -25.29 8.12 -2.32
C GLY A 41 -26.39 8.93 -3.02
N GLY A 42 -27.64 8.82 -2.57
CA GLY A 42 -28.75 9.65 -3.06
C GLY A 42 -28.64 11.13 -2.69
N ARG A 43 -27.98 11.46 -1.57
CA ARG A 43 -27.66 12.84 -1.20
C ARG A 43 -26.51 13.40 -2.05
N LEU A 44 -25.45 12.61 -2.25
CA LEU A 44 -24.31 13.00 -3.08
C LEU A 44 -24.71 13.27 -4.55
N ARG A 45 -25.61 12.46 -5.12
CA ARG A 45 -26.14 12.71 -6.47
C ARG A 45 -26.94 14.01 -6.59
N ARG A 46 -27.71 14.37 -5.56
CA ARG A 46 -28.48 15.62 -5.53
C ARG A 46 -27.61 16.87 -5.44
N LEU A 47 -26.40 16.73 -4.88
CA LEU A 47 -25.42 17.80 -4.80
C LEU A 47 -24.66 18.03 -6.12
N GLY A 48 -24.84 17.17 -7.13
CA GLY A 48 -24.22 17.32 -8.45
C GLY A 48 -22.69 17.23 -8.45
N TRP A 49 -22.10 16.71 -7.37
CA TRP A 49 -20.64 16.66 -7.23
C TRP A 49 -20.00 15.65 -8.19
N PRO A 50 -18.81 15.95 -8.74
CA PRO A 50 -18.08 15.03 -9.61
C PRO A 50 -17.52 13.87 -8.78
N ALA A 51 -18.38 12.89 -8.49
CA ALA A 51 -18.09 11.77 -7.60
C ALA A 51 -16.82 10.99 -7.99
N ARG A 52 -16.48 10.94 -9.28
CA ARG A 52 -15.27 10.28 -9.78
C ARG A 52 -13.98 11.04 -9.43
N LEU A 53 -14.00 12.38 -9.46
CA LEU A 53 -12.85 13.21 -9.06
C LEU A 53 -12.63 13.14 -7.54
N LEU A 54 -13.71 13.33 -6.78
CA LEU A 54 -13.67 13.22 -5.31
C LEU A 54 -13.28 11.81 -4.84
N ALA A 55 -13.71 10.76 -5.56
CA ALA A 55 -13.29 9.40 -5.24
C ALA A 55 -11.79 9.27 -5.43
N ARG A 56 -11.24 9.81 -6.52
CA ARG A 56 -9.82 9.69 -6.85
C ARG A 56 -8.92 10.43 -5.86
N GLU A 57 -9.32 11.62 -5.39
CA GLU A 57 -8.59 12.34 -4.34
C GLU A 57 -8.68 11.62 -2.99
N LEU A 58 -9.89 11.19 -2.60
CA LEU A 58 -10.12 10.53 -1.32
C LEU A 58 -9.50 9.14 -1.23
N LEU A 59 -9.33 8.48 -2.37
CA LEU A 59 -8.70 7.16 -2.50
C LEU A 59 -7.22 7.23 -2.86
N GLY A 60 -6.68 8.40 -3.21
CA GLY A 60 -5.26 8.55 -3.54
C GLY A 60 -4.37 8.04 -2.40
N ASP A 61 -4.75 8.34 -1.16
CA ASP A 61 -4.01 7.93 0.04
C ASP A 61 -4.39 6.51 0.52
N ASP A 62 -5.67 6.13 0.43
CA ASP A 62 -6.15 4.82 0.90
C ASP A 62 -5.84 3.68 -0.10
N LEU A 63 -5.75 3.95 -1.41
CA LEU A 63 -5.33 2.94 -2.40
C LEU A 63 -3.81 2.73 -2.37
N ARG A 64 -3.01 3.78 -2.12
CA ARG A 64 -1.55 3.65 -1.97
C ARG A 64 -1.16 2.67 -0.87
N THR A 65 -1.94 2.61 0.22
CA THR A 65 -1.71 1.66 1.31
C THR A 65 -2.21 0.25 0.99
N VAL A 66 -3.18 0.09 0.09
CA VAL A 66 -3.73 -1.22 -0.33
C VAL A 66 -2.99 -1.83 -1.53
N THR A 67 -2.44 -1.00 -2.41
CA THR A 67 -1.64 -1.42 -3.57
C THR A 67 -0.14 -1.36 -3.33
N ALA A 68 0.31 -0.85 -2.18
CA ALA A 68 1.69 -1.02 -1.78
C ALA A 68 2.01 -2.51 -1.81
N PRO A 69 3.09 -2.94 -2.49
CA PRO A 69 3.52 -4.32 -2.44
C PRO A 69 3.66 -4.71 -0.97
N SER A 70 2.96 -5.77 -0.55
CA SER A 70 3.05 -6.29 0.81
C SER A 70 4.52 -6.35 1.21
N ALA A 71 4.84 -5.74 2.35
CA ALA A 71 6.21 -5.71 2.83
C ALA A 71 6.77 -7.15 2.84
N PRO A 72 8.03 -7.36 2.38
CA PRO A 72 8.65 -8.67 2.41
C PRO A 72 8.68 -9.22 3.85
N THR A 73 8.55 -10.53 4.01
CA THR A 73 8.65 -11.16 5.33
C THR A 73 10.07 -10.99 5.88
N VAL A 74 10.22 -11.12 7.20
CA VAL A 74 11.51 -10.95 7.88
C VAL A 74 12.56 -11.92 7.33
N GLU A 75 12.19 -13.16 7.05
CA GLU A 75 13.08 -14.17 6.48
C GLU A 75 13.58 -13.77 5.09
N ARG A 76 12.71 -13.12 4.30
CA ARG A 76 13.06 -12.63 2.97
C ARG A 76 13.95 -11.39 3.04
N ILE A 77 13.76 -10.54 4.04
CA ILE A 77 14.64 -9.39 4.30
C ILE A 77 16.06 -9.87 4.63
N VAL A 78 16.18 -10.87 5.50
CA VAL A 78 17.49 -11.48 5.83
C VAL A 78 18.10 -12.17 4.61
N ALA A 79 17.32 -12.93 3.84
CA ALA A 79 17.83 -13.54 2.61
C ALA A 79 18.32 -12.49 1.57
N LEU A 80 17.67 -11.32 1.52
CA LEU A 80 18.09 -10.22 0.66
C LEU A 80 19.38 -9.55 1.14
N SER A 81 19.64 -9.49 2.45
CA SER A 81 20.91 -8.95 2.95
C SER A 81 22.10 -9.84 2.62
N ASP A 82 21.88 -11.15 2.50
CA ASP A 82 22.93 -12.10 2.12
C ASP A 82 23.18 -12.09 0.59
N ALA A 83 22.13 -11.83 -0.20
CA ALA A 83 22.20 -11.84 -1.65
C ALA A 83 22.62 -10.49 -2.27
N LEU A 84 22.38 -9.38 -1.58
CA LEU A 84 22.61 -8.03 -2.10
C LEU A 84 23.80 -7.35 -1.43
N SER A 85 24.48 -6.49 -2.19
CA SER A 85 25.45 -5.56 -1.58
C SER A 85 24.76 -4.64 -0.55
N PRO A 86 25.48 -4.19 0.50
CA PRO A 86 24.93 -3.27 1.50
C PRO A 86 24.27 -2.02 0.92
N ALA A 87 24.82 -1.50 -0.19
CA ALA A 87 24.28 -0.34 -0.89
C ALA A 87 22.91 -0.62 -1.55
N TRP A 88 22.74 -1.79 -2.16
CA TRP A 88 21.46 -2.19 -2.75
C TRP A 88 20.44 -2.54 -1.67
N PHE A 89 20.86 -3.20 -0.60
CA PHE A 89 20.00 -3.51 0.52
C PHE A 89 19.47 -2.26 1.24
N ALA A 90 20.30 -1.23 1.40
CA ALA A 90 19.84 0.07 1.93
C ALA A 90 18.75 0.71 1.06
N ARG A 91 18.86 0.60 -0.28
CA ARG A 91 17.82 1.09 -1.21
C ARG A 91 16.51 0.30 -1.10
N VAL A 92 16.61 -1.02 -0.88
CA VAL A 92 15.47 -1.88 -0.57
C VAL A 92 14.79 -1.38 0.71
N LEU A 93 15.51 -1.18 1.81
CA LEU A 93 14.92 -0.66 3.06
C LEU A 93 14.25 0.71 2.91
N CYS A 94 14.75 1.57 2.03
CA CYS A 94 14.11 2.85 1.74
C CYS A 94 12.82 2.73 0.91
N ALA A 95 12.65 1.66 0.14
CA ALA A 95 11.47 1.43 -0.69
C ALA A 95 10.23 1.02 0.12
N TRP A 96 10.39 0.53 1.37
CA TRP A 96 9.28 0.26 2.30
C TRP A 96 9.32 1.18 3.52
N PRO A 97 8.67 2.35 3.48
CA PRO A 97 8.66 3.29 4.61
C PRO A 97 7.92 2.76 5.85
N ASN A 98 7.07 1.74 5.69
CA ASN A 98 6.32 1.11 6.77
C ASN A 98 7.12 0.02 7.51
N LEU A 99 8.35 -0.27 7.08
CA LEU A 99 9.23 -1.26 7.69
C LEU A 99 10.10 -0.57 8.76
N ASP A 100 10.18 -1.17 9.95
CA ASP A 100 11.12 -0.71 10.97
C ASP A 100 12.55 -1.02 10.54
N ARG A 101 13.28 0.03 10.14
CA ARG A 101 14.65 -0.07 9.61
C ARG A 101 15.62 -0.50 10.71
N ASP A 102 15.45 0.01 11.93
CA ASP A 102 16.34 -0.32 13.04
C ASP A 102 16.19 -1.80 13.42
N PHE A 103 14.96 -2.31 13.39
CA PHE A 103 14.69 -3.74 13.56
C PHE A 103 15.36 -4.57 12.47
N CYS A 104 15.24 -4.18 11.20
CA CYS A 104 15.84 -4.93 10.09
C CYS A 104 17.37 -4.93 10.14
N ILE A 105 17.97 -3.80 10.51
CA ILE A 105 19.43 -3.68 10.67
C ILE A 105 19.93 -4.49 11.86
N ALA A 106 19.15 -4.59 12.94
CA ALA A 106 19.50 -5.38 14.12
C ALA A 106 19.52 -6.90 13.85
N LEU A 107 18.86 -7.36 12.78
CA LEU A 107 18.88 -8.76 12.35
C LEU A 107 20.09 -9.12 11.50
N LEU A 108 20.88 -8.13 11.07
CA LEU A 108 22.04 -8.34 10.20
C LEU A 108 23.30 -8.66 11.01
N ASP A 109 24.26 -9.28 10.34
CA ASP A 109 25.62 -9.39 10.86
C ASP A 109 26.20 -7.99 11.18
N PRO A 110 26.95 -7.81 12.29
CA PRO A 110 27.38 -6.49 12.76
C PRO A 110 28.17 -5.68 11.71
N ALA A 111 29.01 -6.35 10.92
CA ALA A 111 29.78 -5.71 9.85
C ALA A 111 28.88 -5.21 8.71
N ILE A 112 27.85 -5.98 8.35
CA ILE A 112 26.86 -5.61 7.31
C ILE A 112 25.97 -4.49 7.85
N ALA A 113 25.53 -4.58 9.10
CA ALA A 113 24.72 -3.55 9.75
C ALA A 113 25.38 -2.16 9.72
N VAL A 114 26.69 -2.08 10.00
CA VAL A 114 27.46 -0.83 9.92
C VAL A 114 27.51 -0.30 8.48
N ALA A 115 27.79 -1.17 7.51
CA ALA A 115 27.83 -0.79 6.11
C ALA A 115 26.46 -0.29 5.60
N VAL A 116 25.37 -0.98 5.94
CA VAL A 116 24.00 -0.60 5.57
C VAL A 116 23.60 0.73 6.21
N ARG A 117 23.94 0.98 7.48
CA ARG A 117 23.71 2.29 8.13
C ARG A 117 24.44 3.42 7.39
N SER A 118 25.71 3.21 7.06
CA SER A 118 26.50 4.19 6.30
C SER A 118 25.92 4.50 4.92
N GLU A 119 25.33 3.50 4.26
CA GLU A 119 24.64 3.68 2.98
C GLU A 119 23.29 4.38 3.16
N LEU A 120 22.52 4.05 4.20
CA LEU A 120 21.26 4.73 4.52
C LEU A 120 21.47 6.21 4.84
N ASP A 121 22.53 6.56 5.57
CA ASP A 121 22.86 7.96 5.86
C ASP A 121 23.24 8.74 4.58
N ARG A 122 23.78 8.03 3.56
CA ARG A 122 24.11 8.61 2.26
C ARG A 122 22.92 8.67 1.31
N ILE A 123 21.98 7.73 1.44
CA ILE A 123 20.76 7.68 0.64
C ILE A 123 19.74 8.62 1.29
N GLY A 124 19.59 9.80 0.71
CA GLY A 124 18.48 10.70 1.06
C GLY A 124 17.11 10.10 0.70
N ALA A 125 16.07 10.94 0.59
CA ALA A 125 14.77 10.48 0.13
C ALA A 125 14.85 9.97 -1.32
N LEU A 126 14.44 8.71 -1.53
CA LEU A 126 14.28 8.16 -2.87
C LEU A 126 13.01 8.73 -3.53
N PRO A 127 13.08 9.13 -4.82
CA PRO A 127 11.89 9.45 -5.59
C PRO A 127 10.89 8.29 -5.62
N ASP A 128 9.60 8.59 -5.46
CA ASP A 128 8.52 7.59 -5.34
C ASP A 128 8.52 6.56 -6.48
N ASN A 129 8.78 7.00 -7.71
CA ASN A 129 8.82 6.13 -8.89
C ASN A 129 9.96 5.10 -8.83
N ILE A 130 11.08 5.43 -8.18
CA ILE A 130 12.22 4.52 -8.01
C ILE A 130 11.92 3.55 -6.86
N ALA A 131 11.34 4.03 -5.76
CA ALA A 131 10.92 3.19 -4.65
C ALA A 131 9.91 2.12 -5.11
N GLU A 132 8.91 2.51 -5.90
CA GLU A 132 7.92 1.58 -6.47
C GLU A 132 8.57 0.54 -7.39
N ALA A 133 9.52 0.95 -8.26
CA ALA A 133 10.21 0.04 -9.16
C ALA A 133 11.08 -0.99 -8.39
N ILE A 134 11.81 -0.54 -7.36
CA ILE A 134 12.60 -1.43 -6.50
C ILE A 134 11.69 -2.40 -5.78
N ALA A 135 10.56 -1.93 -5.25
CA ALA A 135 9.62 -2.77 -4.53
C ALA A 135 8.99 -3.83 -5.45
N ALA A 136 8.62 -3.44 -6.67
CA ALA A 136 8.11 -4.37 -7.69
C ALA A 136 9.15 -5.44 -8.05
N GLU A 137 10.42 -5.07 -8.23
CA GLU A 137 11.50 -6.00 -8.55
C GLU A 137 11.72 -7.02 -7.42
N VAL A 138 11.78 -6.57 -6.18
CA VAL A 138 11.97 -7.45 -5.01
C VAL A 138 10.79 -8.39 -4.81
N VAL A 139 9.56 -7.97 -5.10
CA VAL A 139 8.38 -8.86 -5.07
C VAL A 139 8.41 -9.87 -6.22
N ALA A 140 8.78 -9.42 -7.44
CA ALA A 140 8.89 -10.26 -8.63
C ALA A 140 10.04 -11.27 -8.55
N ALA A 141 11.12 -10.93 -7.84
CA ALA A 141 12.26 -11.79 -7.58
C ALA A 141 11.83 -13.00 -6.75
N LYS A 142 11.35 -14.05 -7.41
CA LYS A 142 11.01 -15.33 -6.80
C LYS A 142 12.23 -15.83 -6.01
N PRO A 143 12.09 -16.28 -4.75
CA PRO A 143 13.21 -16.92 -4.08
C PRO A 143 13.67 -18.08 -4.95
N ALA A 144 14.96 -18.13 -5.26
CA ALA A 144 15.53 -19.25 -6.00
C ALA A 144 15.13 -20.53 -5.28
N CYS A 145 14.37 -21.39 -5.97
CA CYS A 145 14.13 -22.76 -5.53
C CYS A 145 15.50 -23.39 -5.28
N GLY A 146 15.83 -23.67 -4.03
CA GLY A 146 16.90 -24.58 -3.70
C GLY A 146 16.60 -25.93 -4.35
N GLU A 147 17.56 -26.40 -5.14
CA GLU A 147 17.65 -27.79 -5.58
C GLU A 147 17.66 -28.70 -4.34
N ALA A 148 16.83 -29.75 -4.38
CA ALA A 148 16.89 -30.89 -3.49
C ALA A 148 17.61 -32.04 -4.19
#